data_AF-A0A7X0FSD3-F1
#
_entry.id   AF-A0A7X0FSD3-F1
#
_cell.length_a   1.000
_cell.length_b   1.000
_cell.length_c   1.000
_cell.angle_alpha   90.00
_cell.angle_beta   90.00
_cell.angle_gamma   90.00
#
_symmetry.space_group_name_H-M   'P 1'
#
loop_
_entity.id
_entity.type
_entity.pdbx_description
1 polymer ?
#
loop_
_entity_poly.entity_id
_entity_poly.type
_entity_poly.pdbx_seq_one_letter_code
_entity_poly.pdbx_strand_id
1 'polypeptide(L)'
;MSFGAILLAGGRASRLGGADKPLLRIGDETLLDAAIAAVRDAGASDVVAVGPDRGRDVTWVREDPPFAGPAAAVVAGLDALATEPEWVYVLACDLPNVRAAVPFLAEAAALVPADTDGVCLADATSRPQWLTGVYRTRALRAAASALPGAGRDAPVRALTADLAVAALADPGALSADVDTWDDAARHGATHEGVPALATRARIETSAADERVPNEEVTMSDQSQTLPPEALDEWAEALCSTLGLTADQLPVAAVLDLARDAAHGVARPAAPVGAFAAGVAAGLAGGDPDAVARAIGEVVKLARGTAHIDEDAEAEESADTGVIGIA
;
A
#
# COMPACT_ATOMS: atom_id res chain seq x y z
N MET A 1 24.43 -17.94 -10.49
CA MET A 1 23.37 -17.00 -10.89
C MET A 1 23.90 -15.59 -10.69
N SER A 2 23.68 -14.71 -11.65
CA SER A 2 23.96 -13.28 -11.53
C SER A 2 22.66 -12.52 -11.35
N PHE A 3 22.69 -11.49 -10.50
CA PHE A 3 21.54 -10.66 -10.20
C PHE A 3 21.81 -9.20 -10.56
N GLY A 4 20.77 -8.53 -11.05
CA GLY A 4 20.65 -7.07 -11.02
C GLY A 4 19.38 -6.67 -10.28
N ALA A 5 19.14 -5.38 -10.14
CA ALA A 5 17.95 -4.87 -9.47
C ALA A 5 17.42 -3.60 -10.14
N ILE A 6 16.10 -3.51 -10.23
CA ILE A 6 15.33 -2.33 -10.60
C ILE A 6 14.46 -1.98 -9.39
N LEU A 7 14.74 -0.81 -8.80
CA LEU A 7 14.10 -0.29 -7.61
C LEU A 7 13.17 0.86 -8.01
N LEU A 8 11.86 0.65 -7.96
CA LEU A 8 10.86 1.65 -8.33
C LEU A 8 10.65 2.64 -7.18
N ALA A 9 11.42 3.72 -7.20
CA ALA A 9 11.40 4.82 -6.24
C ALA A 9 10.53 6.00 -6.70
N GLY A 10 9.57 5.76 -7.59
CA GLY A 10 8.62 6.74 -8.10
C GLY A 10 7.26 6.70 -7.38
N GLY A 11 6.42 7.71 -7.62
CA GLY A 11 5.06 7.81 -7.07
C GLY A 11 4.68 9.23 -6.67
N ARG A 12 3.37 9.49 -6.51
CA ARG A 12 2.88 10.83 -6.08
C ARG A 12 2.80 11.00 -4.56
N ALA A 13 2.96 9.93 -3.79
CA ALA A 13 2.80 9.90 -2.33
C ALA A 13 1.61 10.72 -1.80
N SER A 14 0.52 10.77 -2.58
CA SER A 14 -0.62 11.64 -2.34
C SER A 14 -1.36 11.31 -1.05
N ARG A 15 -1.26 10.06 -0.57
CA ARG A 15 -1.87 9.56 0.67
C ARG A 15 -1.05 9.84 1.94
N LEU A 16 0.21 10.26 1.79
CA LEU A 16 1.09 10.62 2.92
C LEU A 16 1.34 12.12 3.01
N GLY A 17 0.45 12.94 2.42
CA GLY A 17 0.63 14.40 2.40
C GLY A 17 1.83 14.87 1.57
N GLY A 18 2.29 14.08 0.61
CA GLY A 18 3.47 14.38 -0.21
C GLY A 18 4.81 13.94 0.39
N ALA A 19 4.80 13.19 1.50
CA ALA A 19 6.02 12.61 2.06
C ALA A 19 6.70 11.68 1.05
N ASP A 20 8.02 11.80 0.90
CA ASP A 20 8.78 10.97 -0.03
C ASP A 20 8.87 9.52 0.50
N LYS A 21 7.95 8.65 0.05
CA LYS A 21 7.78 7.25 0.50
C LYS A 21 9.11 6.47 0.61
N PRO A 22 9.96 6.41 -0.44
CA PRO A 22 11.26 5.76 -0.35
C PRO A 22 12.18 6.28 0.77
N LEU A 23 11.97 7.51 1.26
CA LEU A 23 12.75 8.11 2.35
C LEU A 23 12.12 7.94 3.74
N LEU A 24 10.97 7.25 3.85
CA LEU A 24 10.44 6.84 5.15
C LEU A 24 11.46 5.92 5.85
N ARG A 25 11.58 6.07 7.18
CA ARG A 25 12.64 5.41 7.96
C ARG A 25 12.09 4.35 8.89
N ILE A 26 12.55 3.11 8.78
CA ILE A 26 12.27 2.06 9.77
C ILE A 26 13.54 1.84 10.58
N GLY A 27 13.48 2.15 11.88
CA GLY A 27 14.68 2.25 12.70
C GLY A 27 15.63 3.33 12.15
N ASP A 28 16.87 2.93 11.83
CA ASP A 28 17.93 3.86 11.41
C ASP A 28 18.13 3.94 9.88
N GLU A 29 17.33 3.22 9.09
CA GLU A 29 17.47 3.14 7.64
C GLU A 29 16.24 3.66 6.92
N THR A 30 16.41 4.28 5.74
CA THR A 30 15.28 4.57 4.86
C THR A 30 14.84 3.30 4.14
N LEU A 31 13.59 3.23 3.67
CA LEU A 31 13.10 2.11 2.86
C LEU A 31 13.96 1.91 1.60
N LEU A 32 14.37 3.00 0.96
CA LEU A 32 15.30 2.96 -0.18
C LEU A 32 16.67 2.41 0.19
N ASP A 33 17.25 2.86 1.31
CA ASP A 33 18.56 2.38 1.76
C ASP A 33 18.50 0.88 2.12
N ALA A 34 17.42 0.45 2.78
CA ALA A 34 17.18 -0.96 3.09
C ALA A 34 17.01 -1.81 1.81
N ALA A 35 16.29 -1.31 0.80
CA ALA A 35 16.13 -2.00 -0.48
C ALA A 35 17.45 -2.14 -1.23
N ILE A 36 18.25 -1.06 -1.32
CA ILE A 36 19.58 -1.07 -1.96
C ILE A 36 20.50 -2.06 -1.25
N ALA A 37 20.54 -2.04 0.09
CA ALA A 37 21.36 -2.95 0.86
C ALA A 37 20.92 -4.41 0.65
N ALA A 38 19.62 -4.69 0.73
CA ALA A 38 19.07 -6.04 0.58
C ALA A 38 19.44 -6.69 -0.76
N VAL A 39 19.29 -5.96 -1.88
CA VAL A 39 19.63 -6.52 -3.20
C VAL A 39 21.14 -6.70 -3.39
N ARG A 40 21.96 -5.81 -2.83
CA ARG A 40 23.43 -5.96 -2.86
C ARG A 40 23.90 -7.16 -2.05
N ASP A 41 23.36 -7.33 -0.85
CA ASP A 41 23.65 -8.48 0.01
C ASP A 41 23.25 -9.80 -0.67
N ALA A 42 22.19 -9.78 -1.48
CA ALA A 42 21.75 -10.90 -2.31
C ALA A 42 22.53 -11.06 -3.64
N GLY A 43 23.59 -10.28 -3.84
CA GLY A 43 24.50 -10.42 -4.98
C GLY A 43 24.11 -9.64 -6.24
N ALA A 44 23.22 -8.64 -6.14
CA ALA A 44 22.94 -7.74 -7.25
C ALA A 44 24.14 -6.82 -7.52
N SER A 45 24.80 -7.00 -8.66
CA SER A 45 25.99 -6.22 -9.05
C SER A 45 25.66 -4.93 -9.80
N ASP A 46 24.44 -4.81 -10.29
CA ASP A 46 23.95 -3.69 -11.11
C ASP A 46 22.57 -3.27 -10.58
N VAL A 47 22.51 -2.11 -9.95
CA VAL A 47 21.32 -1.62 -9.24
C VAL A 47 20.89 -0.31 -9.86
N VAL A 48 19.67 -0.30 -10.39
CA VAL A 48 19.03 0.85 -11.03
C VAL A 48 17.86 1.30 -10.16
N ALA A 49 17.83 2.56 -9.75
CA ALA A 49 16.67 3.18 -9.13
C ALA A 49 15.91 4.02 -10.17
N VAL A 50 14.59 3.84 -10.24
CA VAL A 50 13.73 4.52 -11.19
C VAL A 50 12.85 5.53 -10.46
N GLY A 51 12.99 6.81 -10.80
CA GLY A 51 12.27 7.91 -10.19
C GLY A 51 13.15 9.17 -10.05
N PRO A 52 12.70 10.17 -9.28
CA PRO A 52 13.53 11.33 -8.96
C PRO A 52 14.82 10.91 -8.25
N ASP A 53 15.96 11.45 -8.70
CA ASP A 53 17.27 11.17 -8.09
C ASP A 53 17.33 11.67 -6.64
N ARG A 54 17.80 10.80 -5.74
CA ARG A 54 17.93 11.04 -4.29
C ARG A 54 19.36 10.89 -3.77
N GLY A 55 20.36 10.91 -4.67
CA GLY A 55 21.77 11.00 -4.32
C GLY A 55 22.37 9.75 -3.67
N ARG A 56 21.80 8.57 -3.93
CA ARG A 56 22.40 7.28 -3.55
C ARG A 56 23.28 6.75 -4.67
N ASP A 57 24.35 6.05 -4.30
CA ASP A 57 25.33 5.47 -5.20
C ASP A 57 24.75 4.24 -5.94
N VAL A 58 23.82 4.49 -6.85
CA VAL A 58 23.17 3.54 -7.77
C VAL A 58 22.91 4.27 -9.09
N THR A 59 22.61 3.54 -10.16
CA THR A 59 22.21 4.19 -11.42
C THR A 59 20.80 4.76 -11.28
N TRP A 60 20.64 6.06 -11.51
CA TRP A 60 19.33 6.71 -11.47
C TRP A 60 18.81 6.96 -12.87
N VAL A 61 17.58 6.54 -13.12
CA VAL A 61 16.83 6.87 -14.33
C VAL A 61 15.40 7.26 -13.98
N ARG A 62 14.68 7.78 -14.96
CA ARG A 62 13.28 8.12 -14.82
C ARG A 62 12.58 7.82 -16.13
N GLU A 63 11.36 7.30 -16.05
CA GLU A 63 10.51 7.17 -17.22
C GLU A 63 10.23 8.53 -17.87
N ASP A 64 10.14 8.54 -19.20
CA ASP A 64 9.83 9.72 -20.01
C ASP A 64 8.56 9.46 -20.86
N PRO A 65 7.47 10.23 -20.69
CA PRO A 65 7.33 11.32 -19.73
C PRO A 65 7.29 10.82 -18.28
N PRO A 66 7.68 11.65 -17.30
CA PRO A 66 7.48 11.35 -15.89
C PRO A 66 6.04 10.95 -15.57
N PHE A 67 5.86 9.98 -14.67
CA PHE A 67 4.56 9.46 -14.29
C PHE A 67 3.84 8.67 -15.39
N ALA A 68 4.56 8.16 -16.39
CA ALA A 68 4.04 7.26 -17.43
C ALA A 68 3.63 5.86 -16.90
N GLY A 69 3.66 5.64 -15.58
CA GLY A 69 3.19 4.43 -14.94
C GLY A 69 4.31 3.41 -14.66
N PRO A 70 3.98 2.35 -13.90
CA PRO A 70 4.97 1.41 -13.39
C PRO A 70 5.56 0.50 -14.48
N ALA A 71 4.82 0.18 -15.54
CA ALA A 71 5.39 -0.59 -16.65
C ALA A 71 6.48 0.22 -17.38
N ALA A 72 6.22 1.49 -17.73
CA ALA A 72 7.23 2.39 -18.30
C ALA A 72 8.45 2.56 -17.39
N ALA A 73 8.25 2.59 -16.07
CA ALA A 73 9.35 2.65 -15.11
C ALA A 73 10.22 1.38 -15.15
N VAL A 74 9.63 0.19 -15.26
CA VAL A 74 10.38 -1.07 -15.44
C VAL A 74 11.13 -1.06 -16.77
N VAL A 75 10.52 -0.60 -17.87
CA VAL A 75 11.20 -0.47 -19.17
C VAL A 75 12.43 0.44 -19.05
N ALA A 76 12.26 1.65 -18.49
CA ALA A 76 13.36 2.58 -18.26
C ALA A 76 14.47 1.97 -17.39
N GLY A 77 14.08 1.22 -16.35
CA GLY A 77 15.03 0.51 -15.48
C GLY A 77 15.84 -0.56 -16.22
N LEU A 78 15.19 -1.36 -17.08
CA LEU A 78 15.85 -2.38 -17.88
C LEU A 78 16.84 -1.76 -18.87
N ASP A 79 16.45 -0.69 -19.54
CA ASP A 79 17.31 0.00 -20.52
C ASP A 79 18.57 0.62 -19.88
N ALA A 80 18.52 0.89 -18.57
CA ALA A 80 19.61 1.48 -17.81
C ALA A 80 20.57 0.47 -17.19
N LEU A 81 20.24 -0.83 -17.16
CA LEU A 81 21.17 -1.85 -16.68
C LEU A 81 22.42 -1.87 -17.56
N ALA A 82 23.58 -1.69 -16.96
CA ALA A 82 24.89 -1.71 -17.63
C ALA A 82 25.35 -3.14 -17.96
N THR A 83 24.76 -4.14 -17.29
CA THR A 83 25.05 -5.56 -17.45
C THR A 83 23.81 -6.34 -17.86
N GLU A 84 24.02 -7.60 -18.25
CA GLU A 84 22.93 -8.55 -18.52
C GLU A 84 22.94 -9.66 -17.46
N PRO A 85 22.47 -9.39 -16.24
CA PRO A 85 22.38 -10.42 -15.22
C PRO A 85 21.36 -11.48 -15.65
N GLU A 86 21.53 -12.71 -15.19
CA GLU A 86 20.61 -13.81 -15.47
C GLU A 86 19.20 -13.52 -14.93
N TRP A 87 19.16 -12.92 -13.74
CA TRP A 87 17.95 -12.54 -13.02
C TRP A 87 17.98 -11.06 -12.63
N VAL A 88 16.81 -10.43 -12.59
CA VAL A 88 16.65 -9.04 -12.15
C VAL A 88 15.54 -8.96 -11.11
N TYR A 89 15.84 -8.38 -9.95
CA TYR A 89 14.81 -8.00 -8.98
C TYR A 89 14.03 -6.81 -9.52
N VAL A 90 12.71 -6.84 -9.42
CA VAL A 90 11.84 -5.70 -9.68
C VAL A 90 11.08 -5.44 -8.39
N LEU A 91 11.47 -4.37 -7.70
CA LEU A 91 11.00 -4.06 -6.35
C LEU A 91 10.38 -2.67 -6.30
N ALA A 92 9.19 -2.55 -5.71
CA ALA A 92 8.67 -1.27 -5.22
C ALA A 92 9.51 -0.82 -4.01
N CYS A 93 9.75 0.49 -3.89
CA CYS A 93 10.57 1.05 -2.80
C CYS A 93 9.76 1.44 -1.55
N ASP A 94 8.57 0.90 -1.37
CA ASP A 94 7.72 1.08 -0.19
C ASP A 94 7.54 -0.21 0.64
N LEU A 95 8.43 -1.20 0.43
CA LEU A 95 8.45 -2.49 1.11
C LEU A 95 9.21 -2.41 2.46
N PRO A 96 8.52 -2.45 3.62
CA PRO A 96 9.14 -2.39 4.94
C PRO A 96 9.95 -3.67 5.26
N ASN A 97 9.55 -4.79 4.66
CA ASN A 97 10.12 -6.11 4.89
C ASN A 97 11.09 -6.56 3.79
N VAL A 98 11.61 -5.62 2.98
CA VAL A 98 12.46 -5.91 1.81
C VAL A 98 13.70 -6.76 2.14
N ARG A 99 14.28 -6.58 3.33
CA ARG A 99 15.44 -7.36 3.81
C ARG A 99 15.13 -8.86 3.99
N ALA A 100 13.87 -9.23 4.22
CA ALA A 100 13.43 -10.61 4.26
C ALA A 100 12.90 -11.09 2.90
N ALA A 101 12.22 -10.21 2.16
CA ALA A 101 11.67 -10.54 0.84
C ALA A 101 12.75 -10.92 -0.18
N VAL A 102 13.86 -10.18 -0.23
CA VAL A 102 14.90 -10.37 -1.26
C VAL A 102 15.60 -11.73 -1.15
N PRO A 103 16.11 -12.17 0.02
CA PRO A 103 16.69 -13.51 0.15
C PRO A 103 15.70 -14.63 -0.19
N PHE A 104 14.44 -14.49 0.24
CA PHE A 104 13.39 -15.46 -0.07
C PHE A 104 13.14 -15.60 -1.58
N LEU A 105 13.08 -14.48 -2.31
CA LEU A 105 12.97 -14.47 -3.77
C LEU A 105 14.22 -15.07 -4.43
N ALA A 106 15.42 -14.79 -3.92
CA ALA A 106 16.68 -15.34 -4.41
C ALA A 106 16.71 -16.87 -4.32
N GLU A 107 16.34 -17.41 -3.15
CA GLU A 107 16.25 -18.84 -2.90
C GLU A 107 15.21 -19.50 -3.81
N ALA A 108 14.04 -18.88 -3.96
CA ALA A 108 13.01 -19.39 -4.87
C ALA A 108 13.48 -19.41 -6.33
N ALA A 109 14.13 -18.35 -6.81
CA ALA A 109 14.68 -18.29 -8.17
C ALA A 109 15.71 -19.40 -8.44
N ALA A 110 16.44 -19.86 -7.41
CA ALA A 110 17.38 -20.97 -7.51
C ALA A 110 16.71 -22.33 -7.67
N LEU A 111 15.45 -22.46 -7.23
CA LEU A 111 14.72 -23.72 -7.13
C LEU A 111 13.68 -23.92 -8.23
N VAL A 112 13.29 -22.85 -8.93
CA VAL A 112 12.30 -22.95 -10.01
C VAL A 112 12.85 -23.68 -11.24
N PRO A 113 11.98 -24.39 -12.00
CA PRO A 113 12.33 -24.98 -13.28
C PRO A 113 12.97 -24.00 -14.27
N ALA A 114 13.78 -24.50 -15.20
CA ALA A 114 14.52 -23.68 -16.16
C ALA A 114 13.62 -22.89 -17.14
N ASP A 115 12.39 -23.36 -17.34
CA ASP A 115 11.33 -22.74 -18.14
C ASP A 115 10.46 -21.75 -17.34
N THR A 116 10.75 -21.54 -16.04
CA THR A 116 10.13 -20.47 -15.26
C THR A 116 10.83 -19.14 -15.53
N ASP A 117 10.05 -18.15 -15.95
CA ASP A 117 10.53 -16.81 -16.30
C ASP A 117 10.56 -15.85 -15.12
N GLY A 118 9.87 -16.15 -14.02
CA GLY A 118 9.87 -15.28 -12.84
C GLY A 118 9.27 -15.90 -11.60
N VAL A 119 9.54 -15.25 -10.48
CA VAL A 119 8.94 -15.52 -9.18
C VAL A 119 8.50 -14.19 -8.58
N CYS A 120 7.30 -14.13 -8.02
CA CYS A 120 6.82 -12.98 -7.26
C CYS A 120 6.10 -13.43 -6.00
N LEU A 121 5.99 -12.53 -5.01
CA LEU A 121 5.14 -12.78 -3.86
C LEU A 121 3.66 -12.61 -4.24
N ALA A 122 2.79 -13.30 -3.51
CA ALA A 122 1.35 -13.16 -3.60
C ALA A 122 0.78 -12.88 -2.21
N ASP A 123 -0.08 -11.87 -2.12
CA ASP A 123 -0.69 -11.49 -0.85
C ASP A 123 -1.61 -12.59 -0.28
N ALA A 124 -2.17 -12.34 0.90
CA ALA A 124 -3.08 -13.29 1.57
C ALA A 124 -4.34 -13.64 0.73
N THR A 125 -4.66 -12.84 -0.29
CA THR A 125 -5.76 -13.10 -1.23
C THR A 125 -5.30 -13.81 -2.50
N SER A 126 -4.05 -14.31 -2.53
CA SER A 126 -3.38 -14.93 -3.68
C SER A 126 -3.22 -13.99 -4.87
N ARG A 127 -3.24 -12.66 -4.65
CA ARG A 127 -2.98 -11.70 -5.72
C ARG A 127 -1.47 -11.52 -5.89
N PRO A 128 -0.93 -11.70 -7.10
CA PRO A 128 0.49 -11.50 -7.34
C PRO A 128 0.90 -10.04 -7.16
N GLN A 129 1.98 -9.84 -6.43
CA GLN A 129 2.67 -8.58 -6.23
C GLN A 129 3.81 -8.51 -7.24
N TRP A 130 3.48 -8.10 -8.48
CA TRP A 130 4.42 -8.11 -9.61
C TRP A 130 5.68 -7.27 -9.37
N LEU A 131 5.58 -6.25 -8.50
CA LEU A 131 6.67 -5.37 -8.09
C LEU A 131 7.35 -5.84 -6.79
N THR A 132 7.16 -7.09 -6.39
CA THR A 132 7.92 -7.75 -5.34
C THR A 132 8.33 -9.12 -5.86
N GLY A 133 9.21 -9.09 -6.87
CA GLY A 133 9.58 -10.28 -7.62
C GLY A 133 10.98 -10.25 -8.21
N VAL A 134 11.37 -11.39 -8.75
CA VAL A 134 12.64 -11.62 -9.45
C VAL A 134 12.34 -12.34 -10.75
N TYR A 135 12.85 -11.81 -11.86
CA TYR A 135 12.49 -12.24 -13.20
C TYR A 135 13.74 -12.57 -14.02
N ARG A 136 13.64 -13.52 -14.93
CA ARG A 136 14.65 -13.76 -15.96
C ARG A 136 14.79 -12.49 -16.77
N THR A 137 15.97 -11.88 -16.75
CA THR A 137 16.21 -10.59 -17.43
C THR A 137 15.87 -10.69 -18.92
N ARG A 138 16.22 -11.81 -19.57
CA ARG A 138 15.90 -12.06 -20.99
C ARG A 138 14.40 -12.02 -21.28
N ALA A 139 13.59 -12.62 -20.42
CA ALA A 139 12.15 -12.77 -20.65
C ALA A 139 11.45 -11.43 -20.40
N LEU A 140 11.83 -10.76 -19.32
CA LEU A 140 11.30 -9.45 -18.98
C LEU A 140 11.67 -8.38 -20.04
N ARG A 141 12.91 -8.40 -20.57
CA ARG A 141 13.31 -7.52 -21.70
C ARG A 141 12.50 -7.80 -22.96
N ALA A 142 12.27 -9.07 -23.30
CA ALA A 142 11.48 -9.42 -24.47
C ALA A 142 10.03 -8.93 -24.35
N ALA A 143 9.41 -9.11 -23.18
CA ALA A 143 8.06 -8.61 -22.90
C ALA A 143 8.01 -7.08 -22.90
N ALA A 144 8.98 -6.41 -22.27
CA ALA A 144 9.11 -4.94 -22.29
C ALA A 144 9.20 -4.39 -23.72
N SER A 145 10.00 -5.02 -24.58
CA SER A 145 10.19 -4.62 -25.98
C SER A 145 8.92 -4.79 -26.83
N ALA A 146 8.01 -5.68 -26.43
CA ALA A 146 6.75 -5.92 -27.12
C ALA A 146 5.65 -4.92 -26.72
N LEU A 147 5.83 -4.15 -25.65
CA LEU A 147 4.82 -3.19 -25.19
C LEU A 147 4.73 -1.97 -26.13
N PRO A 148 3.52 -1.59 -26.56
CA PRO A 148 3.30 -0.33 -27.26
C PRO A 148 3.76 0.87 -26.43
N GLY A 149 4.37 1.86 -27.08
CA GLY A 149 4.74 3.13 -26.44
C GLY A 149 5.65 2.97 -25.23
N ALA A 150 6.54 1.96 -25.23
CA ALA A 150 7.45 1.65 -24.13
C ALA A 150 6.73 1.43 -22.77
N GLY A 151 5.50 0.87 -22.80
CA GLY A 151 4.73 0.59 -21.60
C GLY A 151 4.11 1.82 -20.93
N ARG A 152 4.07 2.96 -21.64
CA ARG A 152 3.37 4.15 -21.17
C ARG A 152 1.90 3.86 -20.86
N ASP A 153 1.48 4.28 -19.68
CA ASP A 153 0.14 4.12 -19.11
C ASP A 153 -0.31 2.65 -18.97
N ALA A 154 0.61 1.70 -19.16
CA ALA A 154 0.33 0.28 -19.04
C ALA A 154 0.48 -0.19 -17.57
N PRO A 155 -0.38 -1.12 -17.12
CA PRO A 155 -0.20 -1.77 -15.82
C PRO A 155 0.99 -2.75 -15.87
N VAL A 156 1.64 -2.99 -14.73
CA VAL A 156 2.75 -3.97 -14.64
C VAL A 156 2.34 -5.36 -15.12
N ARG A 157 1.07 -5.74 -14.93
CA ARG A 157 0.53 -7.01 -15.43
C ARG A 157 0.72 -7.19 -16.95
N ALA A 158 0.83 -6.11 -17.73
CA ALA A 158 1.12 -6.19 -19.16
C ALA A 158 2.55 -6.72 -19.43
N LEU A 159 3.52 -6.46 -18.54
CA LEU A 159 4.88 -7.00 -18.64
C LEU A 159 4.96 -8.48 -18.26
N THR A 160 4.03 -8.97 -17.44
CA THR A 160 4.08 -10.35 -16.90
C THR A 160 3.07 -11.29 -17.55
N ALA A 161 2.17 -10.78 -18.41
CA ALA A 161 1.05 -11.54 -18.96
C ALA A 161 1.47 -12.80 -19.73
N ASP A 162 2.57 -12.73 -20.46
CA ASP A 162 3.08 -13.83 -21.30
C ASP A 162 4.30 -14.55 -20.66
N LEU A 163 4.63 -14.24 -19.41
CA LEU A 163 5.73 -14.88 -18.68
C LEU A 163 5.21 -16.05 -17.84
N ALA A 164 6.00 -17.13 -17.78
CA ALA A 164 5.78 -18.19 -16.80
C ALA A 164 6.24 -17.72 -15.41
N VAL A 165 5.35 -17.07 -14.65
CA VAL A 165 5.66 -16.54 -13.31
C VAL A 165 5.04 -17.40 -12.21
N ALA A 166 5.87 -17.88 -11.28
CA ALA A 166 5.40 -18.53 -10.06
C ALA A 166 5.05 -17.48 -9.00
N ALA A 167 3.82 -17.51 -8.50
CA ALA A 167 3.36 -16.65 -7.42
C ALA A 167 3.44 -17.40 -6.09
N LEU A 168 4.31 -16.95 -5.18
CA LEU A 168 4.56 -17.59 -3.89
C LEU A 168 3.72 -16.95 -2.80
N ALA A 169 3.10 -17.77 -1.96
CA ALA A 169 2.41 -17.26 -0.77
C ALA A 169 3.39 -16.42 0.06
N ASP A 170 2.97 -15.21 0.42
CA ASP A 170 3.78 -14.23 1.15
C ASP A 170 3.87 -14.58 2.65
N PRO A 171 4.98 -15.19 3.13
CA PRO A 171 5.06 -15.67 4.50
C PRO A 171 5.34 -14.48 5.43
N GLY A 172 4.35 -14.11 6.24
CA GLY A 172 4.53 -13.03 7.22
C GLY A 172 4.47 -11.62 6.61
N ALA A 173 3.72 -11.45 5.52
CA ALA A 173 3.46 -10.14 4.91
C ALA A 173 4.73 -9.39 4.44
N LEU A 174 5.68 -10.10 3.81
CA LEU A 174 6.90 -9.53 3.23
C LEU A 174 6.62 -8.59 2.06
N SER A 175 5.49 -8.77 1.38
CA SER A 175 5.03 -7.91 0.29
C SER A 175 4.16 -6.73 0.75
N ALA A 176 3.93 -6.58 2.06
CA ALA A 176 3.22 -5.41 2.59
C ALA A 176 3.89 -4.13 2.11
N ASP A 177 3.10 -3.12 1.76
CA ASP A 177 3.56 -1.81 1.33
C ASP A 177 3.16 -0.73 2.35
N VAL A 178 3.97 0.32 2.42
CA VAL A 178 3.62 1.51 3.21
C VAL A 178 2.84 2.48 2.32
N ASP A 179 1.52 2.37 2.42
CA ASP A 179 0.59 3.13 1.58
C ASP A 179 -0.08 4.31 2.31
N THR A 180 -0.10 4.23 3.64
CA THR A 180 -0.65 5.21 4.59
C THR A 180 0.22 5.40 5.83
N TRP A 181 -0.06 6.44 6.62
CA TRP A 181 0.64 6.66 7.90
C TRP A 181 0.33 5.56 8.93
N ASP A 182 -0.84 4.92 8.85
CA ASP A 182 -1.17 3.78 9.69
C ASP A 182 -0.30 2.57 9.32
N ASP A 183 -0.05 2.34 8.02
CA ASP A 183 0.88 1.30 7.56
C ASP A 183 2.30 1.61 8.03
N ALA A 184 2.73 2.88 7.90
CA ALA A 184 4.01 3.35 8.40
C ALA A 184 4.16 3.06 9.91
N ALA A 185 3.16 3.40 10.72
CA ALA A 185 3.18 3.16 12.16
C ALA A 185 3.20 1.67 12.51
N ARG A 186 2.44 0.81 11.80
CA ARG A 186 2.47 -0.66 11.98
C ARG A 186 3.86 -1.24 11.76
N HIS A 187 4.64 -0.63 10.86
CA HIS A 187 6.01 -1.05 10.55
C HIS A 187 7.09 -0.25 11.32
N GLY A 188 6.70 0.61 12.27
CA GLY A 188 7.63 1.43 13.05
C GLY A 188 8.35 2.51 12.22
N ALA A 189 7.78 2.90 11.08
CA ALA A 189 8.35 3.89 10.19
C ALA A 189 8.14 5.33 10.72
N THR A 190 9.16 6.17 10.58
CA THR A 190 9.20 7.58 10.98
C THR A 190 9.58 8.47 9.79
N HIS A 191 9.25 9.76 9.86
CA HIS A 191 9.59 10.75 8.85
C HIS A 191 10.25 11.97 9.52
N GLU A 192 11.35 12.49 8.98
CA GLU A 192 11.89 13.78 9.40
C GLU A 192 11.01 14.91 8.86
N GLY A 193 10.27 15.60 9.74
CA GLY A 193 9.54 16.83 9.38
C GLY A 193 8.17 17.06 10.04
N VAL A 194 7.62 16.09 10.77
CA VAL A 194 6.41 16.28 11.59
C VAL A 194 6.69 15.68 12.98
N PRO A 195 6.45 16.39 14.10
CA PRO A 195 6.75 15.86 15.41
C PRO A 195 5.97 14.55 15.63
N ALA A 196 6.70 13.48 15.96
CA ALA A 196 6.10 12.26 16.44
C ALA A 196 5.20 12.59 17.64
N LEU A 197 3.89 12.40 17.50
CA LEU A 197 3.03 12.22 18.65
C LEU A 197 3.51 10.95 19.33
N ALA A 198 4.41 11.14 20.29
CA ALA A 198 5.02 10.07 21.04
C ALA A 198 3.94 9.33 21.83
N THR A 199 3.50 8.18 21.31
CA THR A 199 2.77 7.19 22.11
C THR A 199 3.75 6.59 23.11
N ARG A 200 3.85 7.22 24.28
CA ARG A 200 4.34 6.62 25.51
C ARG A 200 3.35 6.92 26.63
N ALA A 201 2.26 6.17 26.66
CA ALA A 201 1.54 5.94 27.91
C ALA A 201 2.06 4.63 28.50
N ARG A 202 3.07 4.73 29.37
CA ARG A 202 3.37 3.67 30.33
C ARG A 202 2.19 3.60 31.29
N ILE A 203 1.50 2.47 31.30
CA ILE A 203 0.64 2.12 32.43
C ILE A 203 1.59 1.64 33.53
N GLU A 204 1.99 2.54 34.41
CA GLU A 204 2.53 2.18 35.71
C GLU A 204 1.35 1.93 36.65
N THR A 205 0.99 0.65 36.82
CA THR A 205 0.14 0.23 37.95
C THR A 205 1.05 -0.31 39.05
N SER A 206 1.23 0.50 40.09
CA SER A 206 1.79 0.09 41.37
C SER A 206 0.69 -0.50 42.24
N ALA A 207 0.79 -1.77 42.63
CA ALA A 207 0.76 -2.20 44.04
C ALA A 207 0.76 -3.74 44.18
N ALA A 208 1.76 -4.22 44.93
CA ALA A 208 1.77 -5.36 45.87
C ALA A 208 1.62 -6.82 45.35
N ASP A 209 2.75 -7.53 45.51
CA ASP A 209 2.89 -8.80 46.26
C ASP A 209 2.29 -10.10 45.68
N GLU A 210 3.13 -10.96 45.09
CA GLU A 210 3.55 -12.26 45.64
C GLU A 210 4.36 -13.07 44.59
N ARG A 211 5.41 -13.75 45.02
CA ARG A 211 6.29 -14.59 44.19
C ARG A 211 5.68 -15.99 43.97
N VAL A 212 5.53 -16.46 42.72
CA VAL A 212 5.60 -17.90 42.34
C VAL A 212 6.06 -18.03 40.86
N PRO A 213 6.85 -19.06 40.44
CA PRO A 213 7.66 -19.04 39.22
C PRO A 213 7.09 -19.78 37.99
N ASN A 214 7.49 -19.26 36.81
CA ASN A 214 7.69 -19.89 35.49
C ASN A 214 6.79 -21.08 35.08
N GLU A 215 5.78 -20.82 34.24
CA GLU A 215 5.17 -21.82 33.35
C GLU A 215 5.12 -21.30 31.91
N GLU A 216 5.47 -22.19 30.99
CA GLU A 216 5.52 -22.01 29.54
C GLU A 216 4.17 -21.53 28.99
N VAL A 217 4.11 -20.30 28.46
CA VAL A 217 2.97 -19.85 27.65
C VAL A 217 3.29 -20.14 26.20
N THR A 218 2.64 -21.18 25.71
CA THR A 218 2.50 -21.52 24.30
C THR A 218 1.97 -20.31 23.52
N MET A 219 2.77 -19.84 22.55
CA MET A 219 2.35 -18.79 21.62
C MET A 219 1.25 -19.33 20.72
N SER A 220 0.00 -18.96 21.04
CA SER A 220 -1.11 -19.10 20.11
C SER A 220 -1.20 -17.84 19.25
N ASP A 221 -1.19 -18.08 17.95
CA ASP A 221 -1.51 -17.17 16.86
C ASP A 221 -2.87 -16.49 17.13
N GLN A 222 -2.87 -15.19 17.45
CA GLN A 222 -4.07 -14.38 17.57
C GLN A 222 -3.97 -13.17 16.64
N SER A 223 -4.93 -13.10 15.72
CA SER A 223 -5.08 -12.03 14.74
C SER A 223 -5.05 -10.66 15.44
N GLN A 224 -4.20 -9.75 14.97
CA GLN A 224 -3.96 -8.44 15.59
C GLN A 224 -5.08 -7.40 15.36
N THR A 225 -6.20 -7.78 14.76
CA THR A 225 -7.39 -6.94 14.62
C THR A 225 -8.38 -7.24 15.72
N LEU A 226 -8.82 -6.19 16.42
CA LEU A 226 -9.87 -6.29 17.45
C LEU A 226 -11.14 -6.92 16.86
N PRO A 227 -11.76 -7.90 17.54
CA PRO A 227 -13.04 -8.45 17.11
C PRO A 227 -14.16 -7.38 17.19
N PRO A 228 -15.31 -7.56 16.52
CA PRO A 228 -16.38 -6.56 16.48
C PRO A 228 -16.83 -6.08 17.86
N GLU A 229 -16.88 -6.98 18.85
CA GLU A 229 -17.20 -6.69 20.25
C GLU A 229 -16.18 -5.75 20.93
N ALA A 230 -14.92 -5.74 20.49
CA ALA A 230 -13.90 -4.84 21.02
C ALA A 230 -13.97 -3.43 20.41
N LEU A 231 -14.78 -3.21 19.39
CA LEU A 231 -15.05 -1.87 18.86
C LEU A 231 -15.89 -1.04 19.84
N ASP A 232 -16.85 -1.67 20.51
CA ASP A 232 -17.70 -1.01 21.52
C ASP A 232 -16.86 -0.62 22.75
N GLU A 233 -16.03 -1.54 23.25
CA GLU A 233 -15.09 -1.26 24.35
C GLU A 233 -14.09 -0.14 23.99
N TRP A 234 -13.61 -0.15 22.75
CA TRP A 234 -12.73 0.91 22.25
C TRP A 234 -13.45 2.25 22.11
N ALA A 235 -14.70 2.26 21.63
CA ALA A 235 -15.51 3.46 21.53
C ALA A 235 -15.83 4.06 22.91
N GLU A 236 -16.09 3.23 23.92
CA GLU A 236 -16.23 3.66 25.31
C GLU A 236 -14.95 4.31 25.85
N ALA A 237 -13.79 3.68 25.62
CA ALA A 237 -12.50 4.22 25.99
C ALA A 237 -12.20 5.56 25.28
N LEU A 238 -12.59 5.69 24.01
CA LEU A 238 -12.46 6.91 23.22
C LEU A 238 -13.35 8.03 23.79
N CYS A 239 -14.60 7.72 24.11
CA CYS A 239 -15.53 8.66 24.74
C CYS A 239 -14.98 9.16 26.09
N SER A 240 -14.52 8.24 26.94
CA SER A 240 -13.93 8.59 28.23
C SER A 240 -12.68 9.48 28.09
N THR A 241 -11.86 9.21 27.08
CA THR A 241 -10.60 9.94 26.86
C THR A 241 -10.83 11.35 26.30
N LEU A 242 -11.80 11.48 25.39
CA LEU A 242 -12.10 12.73 24.69
C LEU A 242 -13.16 13.58 25.40
N GLY A 243 -13.73 13.08 26.50
CA GLY A 243 -14.81 13.74 27.24
C GLY A 243 -16.11 13.81 26.44
N LEU A 244 -16.37 12.80 25.61
CA LEU A 244 -17.59 12.67 24.82
C LEU A 244 -18.61 11.78 25.55
N THR A 245 -19.87 12.00 25.27
CA THR A 245 -20.94 11.09 25.66
C THR A 245 -21.22 10.09 24.53
N ALA A 246 -21.82 8.93 24.86
CA ALA A 246 -22.07 7.86 23.88
C ALA A 246 -22.99 8.30 22.72
N ASP A 247 -23.90 9.24 22.98
CA ASP A 247 -24.79 9.87 21.99
C ASP A 247 -24.07 10.90 21.10
N GLN A 248 -22.92 11.43 21.52
CA GLN A 248 -22.05 12.25 20.67
C GLN A 248 -21.15 11.40 19.75
N LEU A 249 -21.01 10.10 20.02
CA LEU A 249 -20.29 9.14 19.18
C LEU A 249 -21.19 7.94 18.80
N PRO A 250 -22.18 8.13 17.92
CA PRO A 250 -23.06 7.04 17.47
C PRO A 250 -22.31 6.10 16.52
N VAL A 251 -21.57 5.14 17.07
CA VAL A 251 -20.68 4.21 16.34
C VAL A 251 -21.36 3.60 15.12
N ALA A 252 -22.56 3.03 15.28
CA ALA A 252 -23.31 2.41 14.20
C ALA A 252 -23.59 3.39 13.05
N ALA A 253 -23.99 4.63 13.34
CA ALA A 253 -24.29 5.64 12.34
C ALA A 253 -23.02 6.11 11.60
N VAL A 254 -21.89 6.19 12.30
CA VAL A 254 -20.58 6.49 11.70
C VAL A 254 -20.13 5.39 10.75
N LEU A 255 -20.33 4.12 11.13
CA LEU A 255 -20.01 2.97 10.27
C LEU A 255 -20.93 2.87 9.06
N ASP A 256 -22.22 3.16 9.23
CA ASP A 256 -23.18 3.20 8.12
C ASP A 256 -22.86 4.34 7.14
N LEU A 257 -22.48 5.52 7.64
CA LEU A 257 -21.96 6.61 6.80
C LEU A 257 -20.73 6.16 6.01
N ALA A 258 -19.76 5.53 6.67
CA ALA A 258 -18.55 5.06 6.02
C ALA A 258 -18.87 4.03 4.93
N ARG A 259 -19.82 3.12 5.19
CA ARG A 259 -20.33 2.18 4.19
C ARG A 259 -20.93 2.92 2.99
N ASP A 260 -21.85 3.84 3.23
CA ASP A 260 -22.57 4.54 2.16
C ASP A 260 -21.62 5.40 1.31
N ALA A 261 -20.66 6.09 1.92
CA ALA A 261 -19.66 6.88 1.20
C ALA A 261 -18.72 5.98 0.37
N ALA A 262 -18.30 4.83 0.91
CA ALA A 262 -17.42 3.90 0.20
C ALA A 262 -18.09 3.28 -1.04
N HIS A 263 -19.40 3.01 -0.97
CA HIS A 263 -20.15 2.38 -2.05
C HIS A 263 -20.74 3.39 -3.05
N GLY A 264 -21.23 4.54 -2.57
CA GLY A 264 -21.94 5.53 -3.39
C GLY A 264 -21.08 6.63 -4.01
N VAL A 265 -19.81 6.77 -3.58
CA VAL A 265 -18.88 7.77 -4.14
C VAL A 265 -17.60 7.09 -4.61
N ALA A 266 -16.80 6.59 -3.66
CA ALA A 266 -15.60 5.81 -3.90
C ALA A 266 -15.08 5.30 -2.55
N ARG A 267 -14.34 4.18 -2.52
CA ARG A 267 -13.77 3.65 -1.27
C ARG A 267 -13.02 4.69 -0.40
N PRO A 268 -12.21 5.61 -0.96
CA PRO A 268 -11.54 6.64 -0.14
C PRO A 268 -12.47 7.71 0.46
N ALA A 269 -13.74 7.79 0.05
CA ALA A 269 -14.69 8.79 0.55
C ALA A 269 -15.18 8.49 1.98
N ALA A 270 -15.06 7.25 2.46
CA ALA A 270 -15.45 6.86 3.82
C ALA A 270 -14.75 7.67 4.93
N PRO A 271 -13.39 7.71 5.01
CA PRO A 271 -12.71 8.51 6.03
C PRO A 271 -12.93 10.02 5.83
N VAL A 272 -13.03 10.50 4.59
CA VAL A 272 -13.26 11.91 4.28
C VAL A 272 -14.65 12.36 4.76
N GLY A 273 -15.67 11.56 4.49
CA GLY A 273 -17.05 11.82 4.92
C GLY A 273 -17.20 11.80 6.45
N ALA A 274 -16.58 10.82 7.12
CA ALA A 274 -16.63 10.73 8.57
C ALA A 274 -15.95 11.92 9.25
N PHE A 275 -14.76 12.33 8.76
CA PHE A 275 -14.07 13.51 9.29
C PHE A 275 -14.85 14.80 9.05
N ALA A 276 -15.39 14.99 7.84
CA ALA A 276 -16.20 16.16 7.50
C ALA A 276 -17.46 16.26 8.37
N ALA A 277 -18.16 15.14 8.61
CA ALA A 277 -19.30 15.08 9.52
C ALA A 277 -18.90 15.47 10.95
N GLY A 278 -17.77 14.96 11.46
CA GLY A 278 -17.25 15.31 12.78
C GLY A 278 -16.90 16.79 12.93
N VAL A 279 -16.22 17.38 11.94
CA VAL A 279 -15.89 18.82 11.92
C VAL A 279 -17.15 19.67 11.88
N ALA A 280 -18.10 19.34 11.00
CA ALA A 280 -19.36 20.07 10.88
C ALA A 280 -20.20 20.01 12.17
N ALA A 281 -20.27 18.84 12.80
CA ALA A 281 -20.95 18.67 14.09
C ALA A 281 -20.28 19.49 15.19
N GLY A 282 -18.95 19.48 15.26
CA GLY A 282 -18.18 20.28 16.24
C GLY A 282 -18.38 21.79 16.07
N LEU A 283 -18.40 22.29 14.82
CA LEU A 283 -18.70 23.69 14.52
C LEU A 283 -20.14 24.09 14.88
N ALA A 284 -21.06 23.13 14.87
CA ALA A 284 -22.47 23.32 15.23
C ALA A 284 -22.76 23.12 16.73
N GLY A 285 -21.73 23.06 17.58
CA GLY A 285 -21.87 22.95 19.04
C GLY A 285 -21.67 21.55 19.59
N GLY A 286 -21.49 20.55 18.74
CA GLY A 286 -21.13 19.18 19.13
C GLY A 286 -22.22 18.40 19.87
N ASP A 287 -23.47 18.89 19.87
CA ASP A 287 -24.59 18.14 20.46
C ASP A 287 -24.99 16.93 19.57
N PRO A 288 -25.67 15.93 20.13
CA PRO A 288 -26.09 14.74 19.38
C PRO A 288 -26.92 15.05 18.12
N ASP A 289 -27.72 16.12 18.15
CA ASP A 289 -28.53 16.54 17.00
C ASP A 289 -27.66 17.11 15.87
N ALA A 290 -26.62 17.86 16.21
CA ALA A 290 -25.61 18.35 15.28
C ALA A 290 -24.83 17.18 14.66
N VAL A 291 -24.46 16.17 15.45
CA VAL A 291 -23.82 14.94 14.95
C VAL A 291 -24.74 14.20 13.97
N ALA A 292 -25.99 13.96 14.35
CA ALA A 292 -26.96 13.25 13.51
C ALA A 292 -27.25 14.00 12.20
N ARG A 293 -27.41 15.32 12.24
CA ARG A 293 -27.60 16.16 11.04
C ARG A 293 -26.39 16.10 10.11
N ALA A 294 -25.19 16.26 10.65
CA ALA A 294 -23.96 16.25 9.85
C ALA A 294 -23.74 14.89 9.16
N ILE A 295 -23.97 13.78 9.88
CA ILE A 295 -23.94 12.43 9.33
C ILE A 295 -24.98 12.28 8.20
N GLY A 296 -26.21 12.74 8.44
CA GLY A 296 -27.30 12.67 7.47
C GLY A 296 -27.02 13.39 6.15
N GLU A 297 -26.41 14.59 6.21
CA GLU A 297 -26.05 15.35 5.01
C GLU A 297 -24.96 14.65 4.18
N VAL A 298 -23.95 14.06 4.84
CA VAL A 298 -22.90 13.30 4.15
C VAL A 298 -23.47 12.05 3.47
N VAL A 299 -24.35 11.31 4.17
CA VAL A 299 -25.03 10.13 3.60
C VAL A 299 -25.90 10.52 2.41
N LYS A 300 -26.65 11.63 2.50
CA LYS A 300 -27.48 12.13 1.42
C LYS A 300 -26.66 12.48 0.18
N LEU A 301 -25.52 13.15 0.36
CA LEU A 301 -24.59 13.43 -0.74
C LEU A 301 -24.04 12.15 -1.34
N ALA A 302 -23.60 11.20 -0.51
CA ALA A 302 -23.04 9.93 -0.98
C ALA A 302 -24.03 9.12 -1.83
N ARG A 303 -25.30 9.06 -1.41
CA ARG A 303 -26.36 8.38 -2.15
C ARG A 303 -26.80 9.15 -3.39
N GLY A 304 -26.76 10.48 -3.34
CA GLY A 304 -27.07 11.33 -4.49
C GLY A 304 -26.06 11.17 -5.63
N THR A 305 -24.78 10.97 -5.32
CA THR A 305 -23.73 10.74 -6.32
C THR A 305 -23.90 9.40 -7.05
N ALA A 306 -24.32 8.35 -6.34
CA ALA A 306 -24.58 7.03 -6.95
C ALA A 306 -25.66 7.07 -8.04
N HIS A 307 -26.67 7.94 -7.90
CA HIS A 307 -27.73 8.11 -8.89
C HIS A 307 -27.30 8.96 -10.11
N ILE A 308 -26.27 9.79 -9.99
CA ILE A 308 -25.77 10.59 -11.12
C ILE A 308 -25.05 9.69 -12.14
N ASP A 309 -24.37 8.64 -11.68
CA ASP A 309 -23.69 7.68 -12.57
C ASP A 309 -24.70 6.78 -13.32
N GLU A 310 -25.80 6.35 -12.67
CA GLU A 310 -26.85 5.55 -13.31
C GLU A 310 -27.64 6.33 -14.38
N ASP A 311 -27.93 7.61 -14.13
CA ASP A 311 -28.64 8.47 -15.09
C ASP A 311 -27.72 8.89 -16.27
N ALA A 312 -26.42 9.06 -16.04
CA ALA A 312 -25.44 9.36 -17.09
C ALA A 312 -25.20 8.16 -18.03
N GLU A 313 -25.14 6.93 -17.50
CA GLU A 313 -25.04 5.71 -18.32
C GLU A 313 -26.34 5.45 -19.12
N ALA A 314 -27.50 5.83 -18.59
CA ALA A 314 -28.77 5.74 -19.30
C ALA A 314 -28.87 6.73 -20.49
N GLU A 315 -28.38 7.97 -20.34
CA GLU A 315 -28.36 8.96 -21.43
C GLU A 315 -27.34 8.61 -22.54
N GLU A 316 -26.15 8.06 -22.19
CA GLU A 316 -25.12 7.69 -23.17
C GLU A 316 -25.53 6.44 -24.00
N SER A 317 -26.35 5.55 -23.40
CA SER A 317 -26.94 4.39 -24.10
C SER A 317 -28.06 4.77 -25.10
N ALA A 318 -28.69 5.93 -24.92
CA ALA A 318 -29.75 6.42 -25.81
C ALA A 318 -29.20 7.14 -27.06
N ASP A 319 -28.01 7.76 -26.97
CA ASP A 319 -27.41 8.54 -28.06
C ASP A 319 -26.62 7.69 -29.09
N THR A 320 -26.20 6.48 -28.71
CA THR A 320 -25.52 5.54 -29.63
C THR A 320 -26.48 4.68 -30.48
N GLY A 321 -27.80 4.82 -30.29
CA GLY A 321 -28.82 3.98 -30.93
C GLY A 321 -29.31 4.41 -32.33
N VAL A 322 -28.87 5.54 -32.90
CA VAL A 322 -29.42 6.04 -34.19
C VAL A 322 -28.35 6.47 -35.18
N ILE A 323 -27.49 5.56 -35.63
CA ILE A 323 -26.91 5.64 -36.99
C ILE A 323 -26.87 4.23 -37.60
N GLY A 324 -27.98 3.81 -38.19
CA GLY A 324 -28.04 2.57 -38.94
C GLY A 324 -29.38 2.36 -39.63
N ILE A 325 -29.36 2.52 -40.96
CA ILE A 325 -30.35 2.06 -41.95
C ILE A 325 -31.50 3.05 -42.27
N ALA A 326 -31.24 3.92 -43.26
CA ALA A 326 -32.02 4.01 -44.51
C ALA A 326 -31.27 4.87 -45.53
#